data_AF-A0ABD0SRY4-F1
#
_entry.id   AF-A0ABD0SRY4-F1
#
_cell.length_a   1.000
_cell.length_b   1.000
_cell.length_c   1.000
_cell.angle_alpha   90.00
_cell.angle_beta   90.00
_cell.angle_gamma   90.00
#
_symmetry.space_group_name_H-M   'P 1'
#
loop_
_entity.id
_entity.type
_entity.pdbx_description
1 polymer ?
#
loop_
_entity_poly.entity_id
_entity_poly.type
_entity_poly.pdbx_seq_one_letter_code
_entity_poly.pdbx_strand_id
1 'polypeptide(L)'
;MTSPVIKYVGRTTNFKGKTLWEIVGSLKNLGVGRIIVRSVFERYPEPSFMKIVKVETCPDEERRRVRVWVEKTFRGRKLPNLTEIYRTSYKPDYKLVPKNEEAKLLASVTKEHNFPDVILPRTIEMPPLMKQFIVKDHEKKGLEIMKEYVMPLSYNHSPNRVHRIANPGEKPTVQFTMGLGKPVSPSLYEGVPLN
;
A
#
# COMPACT_ATOMS: atom_id res chain seq x y z
N MET A 1 -28.10 -31.01 17.18
CA MET A 1 -27.76 -31.06 15.74
C MET A 1 -26.41 -30.41 15.55
N THR A 2 -25.33 -31.20 15.53
CA THR A 2 -23.96 -30.69 15.37
C THR A 2 -23.75 -30.36 13.89
N SER A 3 -23.62 -29.08 13.56
CA SER A 3 -23.39 -28.63 12.19
C SER A 3 -22.06 -29.22 11.67
N PRO A 4 -22.01 -29.74 10.43
CA PRO A 4 -20.77 -30.30 9.88
C PRO A 4 -19.70 -29.21 9.77
N VAL A 5 -18.48 -29.51 10.23
CA VAL A 5 -17.34 -28.59 10.19
C VAL A 5 -16.83 -28.51 8.74
N ILE A 6 -17.19 -27.45 8.03
CA ILE A 6 -16.71 -27.19 6.67
C ILE A 6 -15.26 -26.70 6.75
N LYS A 7 -14.33 -27.47 6.19
CA LYS A 7 -12.92 -27.08 6.01
C LYS A 7 -12.69 -26.66 4.56
N TYR A 8 -12.41 -25.38 4.35
CA TYR A 8 -12.03 -24.87 3.03
C TYR A 8 -10.57 -25.25 2.74
N VAL A 9 -10.34 -25.89 1.59
CA VAL A 9 -8.99 -26.27 1.12
C VAL A 9 -8.64 -25.43 -0.10
N GLY A 10 -7.46 -24.80 -0.09
CA GLY A 10 -6.94 -24.02 -1.21
C GLY A 10 -6.56 -22.58 -0.85
N ARG A 11 -6.07 -21.83 -1.85
CA ARG A 11 -5.68 -20.43 -1.68
C ARG A 11 -6.92 -19.55 -1.62
N THR A 12 -7.11 -18.84 -0.52
CA THR A 12 -8.22 -17.88 -0.38
C THR A 12 -7.97 -16.64 -1.25
N THR A 13 -9.04 -16.09 -1.81
CA THR A 13 -8.99 -14.83 -2.56
C THR A 13 -10.15 -13.93 -2.13
N ASN A 14 -9.88 -12.63 -2.05
CA ASN A 14 -10.87 -11.63 -1.70
C ASN A 14 -11.40 -10.89 -2.94
N PHE A 15 -11.11 -11.39 -4.14
CA PHE A 15 -11.57 -10.78 -5.39
C PHE A 15 -13.06 -11.04 -5.53
N LYS A 16 -13.82 -9.95 -5.66
CA LYS A 16 -15.26 -9.97 -5.88
C LYS A 16 -15.55 -9.04 -7.05
N GLY A 17 -16.30 -9.49 -8.04
CA GLY A 17 -16.70 -8.65 -9.16
C GLY A 17 -16.40 -9.26 -10.52
N LYS A 18 -16.26 -8.41 -11.52
CA LYS A 18 -16.03 -8.75 -12.91
C LYS A 18 -14.63 -8.34 -13.35
N THR A 19 -14.19 -8.87 -14.48
CA THR A 19 -12.96 -8.40 -15.14
C THR A 19 -13.18 -7.04 -15.78
N LEU A 20 -12.10 -6.29 -16.02
CA LEU A 20 -12.24 -4.99 -16.71
C LEU A 20 -12.79 -5.16 -18.13
N TRP A 21 -12.40 -6.22 -18.83
CA TRP A 21 -12.90 -6.50 -20.17
C TRP A 21 -14.41 -6.66 -20.21
N GLU A 22 -14.99 -7.43 -19.29
CA GLU A 22 -16.44 -7.62 -19.23
C GLU A 22 -17.19 -6.32 -18.94
N ILE A 23 -16.64 -5.46 -18.09
CA ILE A 23 -17.26 -4.16 -17.76
C ILE A 23 -17.18 -3.22 -18.96
N VAL A 24 -15.97 -3.02 -19.48
CA VAL A 24 -15.68 -2.06 -20.53
C VAL A 24 -16.31 -2.47 -21.86
N GLY A 25 -16.25 -3.75 -22.21
CA GLY A 25 -16.87 -4.29 -23.42
C GLY A 25 -18.40 -4.26 -23.41
N SER A 26 -19.03 -4.23 -22.23
CA SER A 26 -20.50 -4.12 -22.12
C SER A 26 -21.01 -2.68 -22.18
N LEU A 27 -20.14 -1.68 -22.10
CA LEU A 27 -20.51 -0.27 -22.02
C LEU A 27 -20.33 0.43 -23.37
N LYS A 28 -21.23 1.38 -23.66
CA LYS A 28 -21.06 2.30 -24.80
C LYS A 28 -19.77 3.11 -24.63
N ASN A 29 -19.07 3.36 -25.74
CA ASN A 29 -17.79 4.08 -25.76
C ASN A 29 -16.75 3.51 -24.78
N LEU A 30 -16.73 2.18 -24.59
CA LEU A 30 -15.81 1.48 -23.69
C LEU A 30 -15.87 2.00 -22.24
N GLY A 31 -16.99 2.59 -21.83
CA GLY A 31 -17.17 3.11 -20.47
C GLY A 31 -16.27 4.29 -20.10
N VAL A 32 -15.74 5.03 -21.08
CA VAL A 32 -14.94 6.25 -20.82
C VAL A 32 -15.76 7.24 -20.00
N GLY A 33 -15.13 7.81 -18.96
CA GLY A 33 -15.74 8.72 -18.00
C GLY A 33 -16.44 8.04 -16.81
N ARG A 34 -16.65 6.73 -16.84
CA ARG A 34 -17.30 5.99 -15.73
C ARG A 34 -16.33 5.71 -14.59
N ILE A 35 -16.89 5.51 -13.39
CA ILE A 35 -16.14 5.18 -12.19
C ILE A 35 -16.20 3.68 -11.91
N ILE A 36 -15.05 3.10 -11.63
CA ILE A 36 -14.87 1.72 -11.22
C ILE A 36 -14.22 1.67 -9.83
N VAL A 37 -14.55 0.63 -9.08
CA VAL A 37 -13.99 0.34 -7.75
C VAL A 37 -13.40 -1.05 -7.76
N ARG A 38 -12.36 -1.27 -6.96
CA ARG A 38 -11.79 -2.60 -6.73
C ARG A 38 -12.22 -3.12 -5.37
N SER A 39 -12.71 -4.35 -5.31
CA SER A 39 -13.17 -4.96 -4.05
C SER A 39 -12.06 -5.07 -3.01
N VAL A 40 -10.82 -5.31 -3.44
CA VAL A 40 -9.66 -5.29 -2.52
C VAL A 40 -9.47 -3.95 -1.83
N PHE A 41 -9.93 -2.85 -2.42
CA PHE A 41 -9.82 -1.51 -1.82
C PHE A 41 -10.96 -1.18 -0.88
N GLU A 42 -12.05 -1.95 -0.87
CA GLU A 42 -13.14 -1.83 0.13
C GLU A 42 -12.67 -2.18 1.55
N ARG A 43 -11.47 -2.75 1.71
CA ARG A 43 -10.84 -2.96 3.03
C ARG A 43 -10.49 -1.66 3.75
N TYR A 44 -10.38 -0.56 3.02
CA TYR A 44 -10.08 0.76 3.54
C TYR A 44 -11.40 1.50 3.70
N PRO A 45 -11.66 2.14 4.86
CA PRO A 45 -12.88 2.94 5.04
C PRO A 45 -12.92 4.14 4.08
N GLU A 46 -11.76 4.55 3.58
CA GLU A 46 -11.59 5.72 2.73
C GLU A 46 -11.97 5.44 1.26
N PRO A 47 -12.66 6.36 0.55
CA PRO A 47 -13.13 6.14 -0.80
C PRO A 47 -11.94 5.97 -1.74
N SER A 48 -11.93 4.84 -2.43
CA SER A 48 -10.90 4.44 -3.37
C SER A 48 -11.56 4.00 -4.67
N PHE A 49 -11.43 4.81 -5.71
CA PHE A 49 -12.06 4.57 -7.00
C PHE A 49 -11.17 5.04 -8.14
N MET A 50 -11.52 4.63 -9.35
CA MET A 50 -10.77 4.96 -10.54
C MET A 50 -11.75 5.43 -11.62
N LYS A 51 -11.48 6.59 -12.22
CA LYS A 51 -12.26 7.10 -13.34
C LYS A 51 -11.58 6.73 -14.65
N ILE A 52 -12.30 6.09 -15.55
CA ILE A 52 -11.76 5.66 -16.85
C ILE A 52 -11.58 6.88 -17.76
N VAL A 53 -10.37 7.04 -18.29
CA VAL A 53 -10.04 8.14 -19.23
C VAL A 53 -9.86 7.62 -20.64
N LYS A 54 -9.10 6.53 -20.79
CA LYS A 54 -8.81 5.92 -22.09
C LYS A 54 -8.79 4.41 -21.96
N VAL A 55 -9.27 3.73 -22.99
CA VAL A 55 -9.23 2.27 -23.11
C VAL A 55 -8.60 1.91 -24.44
N GLU A 56 -7.66 0.97 -24.42
CA GLU A 56 -7.13 0.29 -25.59
C GLU A 56 -7.37 -1.22 -25.47
N THR A 57 -7.97 -1.79 -26.50
CA THR A 57 -8.24 -3.22 -26.61
C THR A 57 -6.96 -3.94 -27.03
N CYS A 58 -6.59 -4.99 -26.31
CA CYS A 58 -5.43 -5.81 -26.64
C CYS A 58 -5.81 -6.98 -27.58
N PRO A 59 -4.85 -7.57 -28.31
CA PRO A 59 -5.10 -8.76 -29.14
C PRO A 59 -5.64 -9.95 -28.31
N ASP A 60 -6.44 -10.81 -28.94
CA ASP A 60 -7.17 -11.90 -28.27
C ASP A 60 -6.27 -12.97 -27.62
N GLU A 61 -5.02 -13.07 -28.08
CA GLU A 61 -4.00 -13.96 -27.50
C GLU A 61 -3.75 -13.68 -26.00
N GLU A 62 -3.98 -12.44 -25.56
CA GLU A 62 -3.78 -11.99 -24.19
C GLU A 62 -5.04 -12.17 -23.33
N ARG A 63 -5.66 -13.36 -23.31
CA ARG A 63 -6.70 -13.83 -22.36
C ARG A 63 -7.42 -12.70 -21.56
N ARG A 64 -8.33 -11.98 -22.22
CA ARG A 64 -9.21 -10.96 -21.61
C ARG A 64 -8.47 -9.78 -20.94
N ARG A 65 -7.27 -9.45 -21.40
CA ARG A 65 -6.53 -8.26 -20.97
C ARG A 65 -6.96 -7.03 -21.75
N VAL A 66 -6.85 -5.89 -21.08
CA VAL A 66 -7.22 -4.58 -21.62
C VAL A 66 -6.27 -3.59 -21.01
N ARG A 67 -5.83 -2.63 -21.81
CA ARG A 67 -5.04 -1.52 -21.32
C ARG A 67 -5.96 -0.34 -21.05
N VAL A 68 -6.05 0.07 -19.79
CA VAL A 68 -6.95 1.15 -19.35
C VAL A 68 -6.15 2.21 -18.63
N TRP A 69 -6.29 3.47 -19.04
CA TRP A 69 -5.78 4.61 -18.30
C TRP A 69 -6.86 5.19 -17.42
N VAL A 70 -6.53 5.36 -16.15
CA VAL A 70 -7.47 5.87 -15.15
C VAL A 70 -6.91 7.04 -14.36
N GLU A 71 -7.78 7.96 -13.99
CA GLU A 71 -7.54 8.84 -12.85
C GLU A 71 -7.82 8.04 -11.60
N LYS A 72 -6.77 7.77 -10.82
CA LYS A 72 -6.90 6.95 -9.60
C LYS A 72 -7.01 7.87 -8.38
N THR A 73 -8.04 7.63 -7.59
CA THR A 73 -8.16 8.17 -6.23
C THR A 73 -7.98 7.01 -5.27
N PHE A 74 -6.96 7.09 -4.41
CA PHE A 74 -6.66 6.06 -3.42
C PHE A 74 -6.71 6.64 -2.02
N ARG A 75 -7.56 6.06 -1.17
CA ARG A 75 -7.82 6.53 0.19
C ARG A 75 -8.11 8.04 0.23
N GLY A 76 -9.01 8.52 -0.64
CA GLY A 76 -9.34 9.95 -0.78
C GLY A 76 -8.28 10.86 -1.39
N ARG A 77 -7.08 10.37 -1.76
CA ARG A 77 -6.07 11.17 -2.44
C ARG A 77 -6.07 10.90 -3.93
N LYS A 78 -6.31 11.95 -4.73
CA LYS A 78 -6.20 11.88 -6.20
C LYS A 78 -4.72 11.83 -6.58
N LEU A 79 -4.31 10.82 -7.33
CA LEU A 79 -2.97 10.73 -7.88
C LEU A 79 -2.80 11.75 -9.03
N PRO A 80 -1.66 12.44 -9.12
CA PRO A 80 -1.44 13.48 -10.14
C PRO A 80 -1.32 12.89 -11.54
N ASN A 81 -0.76 11.68 -11.65
CA ASN A 81 -0.51 11.02 -12.92
C ASN A 81 -1.61 9.99 -13.23
N LEU A 82 -1.94 9.87 -14.51
CA LEU A 82 -2.79 8.78 -15.01
C LEU A 82 -2.12 7.44 -14.71
N THR A 83 -2.88 6.52 -14.12
CA THR A 83 -2.40 5.18 -13.81
C THR A 83 -2.83 4.23 -14.91
N GLU A 84 -1.87 3.51 -15.49
CA GLU A 84 -2.14 2.44 -16.43
C GLU A 84 -2.51 1.15 -15.69
N ILE A 85 -3.62 0.53 -16.11
CA ILE A 85 -4.06 -0.78 -15.68
C ILE A 85 -3.98 -1.73 -16.86
N TYR A 86 -2.99 -2.61 -16.82
CA TYR A 86 -2.82 -3.67 -17.82
C TYR A 86 -2.63 -5.03 -17.15
N ARG A 87 -1.56 -5.19 -16.35
CA ARG A 87 -1.22 -6.46 -15.68
C ARG A 87 -2.32 -7.01 -14.74
N THR A 88 -3.21 -6.15 -14.25
CA THR A 88 -4.27 -6.54 -13.31
C THR A 88 -5.67 -6.48 -13.92
N SER A 89 -5.81 -6.23 -15.22
CA SER A 89 -7.12 -6.07 -15.87
C SER A 89 -7.93 -7.38 -15.92
N TYR A 90 -7.23 -8.52 -16.03
CA TYR A 90 -7.84 -9.85 -16.10
C TYR A 90 -8.42 -10.33 -14.76
N LYS A 91 -8.09 -9.66 -13.65
CA LYS A 91 -8.54 -10.09 -12.31
C LYS A 91 -10.01 -9.73 -12.13
N PRO A 92 -10.87 -10.67 -11.65
CA PRO A 92 -12.28 -10.41 -11.39
C PRO A 92 -12.48 -9.65 -10.06
N ASP A 93 -11.92 -8.45 -9.98
CA ASP A 93 -11.88 -7.63 -8.76
C ASP A 93 -12.58 -6.28 -8.94
N TYR A 94 -13.10 -6.01 -10.14
CA TYR A 94 -13.65 -4.70 -10.49
C TYR A 94 -15.18 -4.71 -10.38
N LYS A 95 -15.72 -3.59 -9.91
CA LYS A 95 -17.15 -3.29 -9.87
C LYS A 95 -17.37 -1.94 -10.53
N LEU A 96 -18.39 -1.86 -11.38
CA LEU A 96 -18.85 -0.60 -11.95
C LEU A 96 -19.75 0.11 -10.93
N VAL A 97 -19.48 1.38 -10.66
CA VAL A 97 -20.34 2.19 -9.79
C VAL A 97 -21.59 2.62 -10.59
N PRO A 98 -22.80 2.48 -10.05
CA PRO A 98 -24.02 3.02 -10.66
C PRO A 98 -23.96 4.55 -10.79
N LYS A 99 -24.48 5.12 -11.88
CA LYS A 99 -24.41 6.57 -12.16
C LYS A 99 -24.93 7.44 -11.01
N ASN A 100 -26.00 6.99 -10.34
CA ASN A 100 -26.64 7.73 -9.25
C ASN A 100 -25.75 7.84 -7.99
N GLU A 101 -24.79 6.94 -7.85
CA GLU A 101 -23.88 6.86 -6.70
C GLU A 101 -22.52 7.53 -6.98
N GLU A 102 -22.16 7.72 -8.26
CA GLU A 102 -20.90 8.35 -8.68
C GLU A 102 -20.73 9.75 -8.07
N ALA A 103 -21.78 10.57 -8.07
CA ALA A 103 -21.75 11.92 -7.49
C ALA A 103 -21.50 11.89 -5.97
N LYS A 104 -22.06 10.92 -5.26
CA LYS A 104 -21.88 10.76 -3.82
C LYS A 104 -20.44 10.37 -3.48
N LEU A 105 -19.85 9.45 -4.25
CA LEU A 105 -18.45 9.05 -4.09
C LEU A 105 -17.47 10.17 -4.39
N LEU A 106 -17.75 11.00 -5.40
CA LEU A 106 -16.91 12.16 -5.71
C LEU A 106 -16.97 13.19 -4.57
N ALA A 107 -18.15 13.42 -3.99
CA ALA A 107 -18.32 14.35 -2.88
C ALA A 107 -17.69 13.87 -1.56
N SER A 108 -17.60 12.56 -1.31
CA SER A 108 -16.99 12.03 -0.08
C SER A 108 -15.47 12.25 -0.02
N VAL A 109 -14.80 12.29 -1.18
CA VAL A 109 -13.35 12.57 -1.26
C VAL A 109 -12.99 13.91 -0.65
N THR A 110 -13.79 14.95 -0.89
CA THR A 110 -13.52 16.31 -0.42
C THR A 110 -13.71 16.46 1.08
N LYS A 111 -14.58 15.65 1.69
CA LYS A 111 -15.02 15.86 3.07
C LYS A 111 -14.12 15.18 4.10
N GLU A 112 -13.53 14.03 3.77
CA GLU A 112 -13.15 13.12 4.85
C GLU A 112 -11.65 12.99 5.13
N HIS A 113 -10.71 13.31 4.23
CA HIS A 113 -9.36 12.73 4.35
C HIS A 113 -8.21 13.73 4.29
N ASN A 114 -8.02 14.44 5.39
CA ASN A 114 -6.73 15.02 5.73
C ASN A 114 -5.97 14.02 6.62
N PHE A 115 -5.17 13.12 6.04
CA PHE A 115 -4.28 12.31 6.87
C PHE A 115 -3.24 13.24 7.49
N PRO A 116 -2.96 13.12 8.80
CA PRO A 116 -1.83 13.82 9.37
C PRO A 116 -0.57 13.40 8.61
N ASP A 117 0.27 14.37 8.28
CA ASP A 117 1.53 14.09 7.60
C ASP A 117 2.44 13.31 8.55
N VAL A 118 2.50 11.99 8.35
CA VAL A 118 3.42 11.13 9.09
C VAL A 118 4.80 11.28 8.48
N ILE A 119 5.72 11.82 9.28
CA ILE A 119 7.11 12.01 8.90
C ILE A 119 7.92 10.80 9.37
N LEU A 120 8.57 10.14 8.42
CA LEU A 120 9.45 8.99 8.65
C LEU A 120 10.88 9.43 9.00
N PRO A 121 11.58 8.69 9.87
CA PRO A 121 12.94 9.00 10.25
C PRO A 121 13.92 8.78 9.09
N ARG A 122 14.93 9.64 8.97
CA ARG A 122 15.99 9.47 7.96
C ARG A 122 17.05 8.46 8.39
N THR A 123 17.28 8.36 9.69
CA THR A 123 18.32 7.52 10.28
C THR A 123 17.71 6.59 11.32
N ILE A 124 18.36 5.46 11.53
CA ILE A 124 18.05 4.51 12.59
C ILE A 124 19.33 4.14 13.33
N GLU A 125 19.21 3.72 14.57
CA GLU A 125 20.34 3.12 15.27
C GLU A 125 20.79 1.82 14.59
N MET A 126 22.10 1.57 14.58
CA MET A 126 22.62 0.31 14.07
C MET A 126 22.16 -0.87 14.95
N PRO A 127 22.03 -2.08 14.37
CA PRO A 127 21.76 -3.29 15.14
C PRO A 127 22.83 -3.53 16.23
N PRO A 128 22.46 -4.11 17.39
CA PRO A 128 23.36 -4.26 18.54
C PRO A 128 24.62 -5.07 18.20
N LEU A 129 24.49 -6.13 17.41
CA LEU A 129 25.63 -6.93 16.96
C LEU A 129 26.57 -6.12 16.06
N MET A 130 26.01 -5.31 15.15
CA MET A 130 26.79 -4.47 14.24
C MET A 130 27.56 -3.38 15.00
N LYS A 131 26.95 -2.78 16.04
CA LYS A 131 27.64 -1.85 16.96
C LYS A 131 28.88 -2.52 17.58
N GLN A 132 28.75 -3.74 18.10
CA GLN A 132 29.88 -4.47 18.71
C GLN A 132 30.99 -4.80 17.72
N PHE A 133 30.67 -5.17 16.48
CA PHE A 133 31.68 -5.43 15.45
C PHE A 133 32.48 -4.17 15.12
N ILE A 134 31.82 -3.03 14.97
CA ILE A 134 32.48 -1.76 14.65
C ILE A 134 33.39 -1.31 15.79
N VAL A 135 32.94 -1.43 17.04
CA VAL A 135 33.77 -1.13 18.23
C VAL A 135 35.06 -1.96 18.20
N LYS A 136 34.94 -3.29 18.06
CA LYS A 136 36.11 -4.19 18.03
C LYS A 136 37.05 -3.90 16.86
N ASP A 137 36.52 -3.56 15.70
CA ASP A 137 37.34 -3.24 14.52
C ASP A 137 38.05 -1.89 14.65
N HIS A 138 37.41 -0.89 15.27
CA HIS A 138 38.03 0.41 15.55
C HIS A 138 39.14 0.29 16.59
N GLU A 139 38.91 -0.47 17.68
CA GLU A 139 39.92 -0.78 18.70
C GLU A 139 41.16 -1.44 18.08
N LYS A 140 40.97 -2.43 17.20
CA LYS A 140 42.08 -3.11 16.51
C LYS A 140 42.87 -2.21 15.56
N LYS A 141 42.22 -1.20 14.97
CA LYS A 141 42.85 -0.26 14.03
C LYS A 141 43.37 1.01 14.70
N GLY A 142 43.12 1.19 16.00
CA GLY A 142 43.51 2.40 16.75
C GLY A 142 42.75 3.66 16.35
N LEU A 143 41.55 3.53 15.77
CA LEU A 143 40.69 4.68 15.46
C LEU A 143 39.83 5.05 16.67
N GLU A 144 39.55 6.34 16.83
CA GLU A 144 38.62 6.82 17.85
C GLU A 144 37.22 6.22 17.66
N ILE A 145 36.58 5.96 18.79
CA ILE A 145 35.25 5.36 18.87
C ILE A 145 34.23 6.40 18.37
N MET A 146 33.46 6.05 17.34
CA MET A 146 32.40 6.92 16.83
C MET A 146 31.33 7.15 17.90
N LYS A 147 30.98 8.40 18.17
CA LYS A 147 29.96 8.78 19.18
C LYS A 147 28.52 8.43 18.77
N GLU A 148 28.24 8.25 17.47
CA GLU A 148 26.90 7.93 16.96
C GLU A 148 26.93 6.75 15.97
N TYR A 149 26.41 5.59 16.40
CA TYR A 149 26.22 4.42 15.55
C TYR A 149 24.87 4.47 14.84
N VAL A 150 24.74 5.38 13.88
CA VAL A 150 23.51 5.58 13.10
C VAL A 150 23.68 5.14 11.64
N MET A 151 22.62 4.59 11.08
CA MET A 151 22.51 4.10 9.71
C MET A 151 21.47 4.92 8.93
N PRO A 152 21.72 5.30 7.66
CA PRO A 152 20.70 5.90 6.82
C PRO A 152 19.65 4.86 6.41
N LEU A 153 18.37 5.21 6.52
CA LEU A 153 17.26 4.38 6.05
C LEU A 153 16.95 4.66 4.59
N SER A 154 16.67 3.60 3.83
CA SER A 154 16.15 3.67 2.47
C SER A 154 14.71 3.17 2.43
N TYR A 155 13.82 3.94 1.81
CA TYR A 155 12.41 3.60 1.70
C TYR A 155 12.05 3.28 0.25
N ASN A 156 11.31 2.19 0.05
CA ASN A 156 10.66 1.94 -1.23
C ASN A 156 9.59 3.01 -1.47
N HIS A 157 9.77 3.81 -2.52
CA HIS A 157 8.80 4.80 -2.95
C HIS A 157 7.69 4.11 -3.74
N SER A 158 6.44 4.42 -3.38
CA SER A 158 5.26 4.01 -4.14
C SER A 158 4.41 5.24 -4.35
N PRO A 159 3.75 5.41 -5.51
CA PRO A 159 2.86 6.55 -5.74
C PRO A 159 1.68 6.59 -4.74
N ASN A 160 1.34 5.47 -4.11
CA ASN A 160 0.29 5.42 -3.08
C ASN A 160 0.83 5.61 -1.64
N ARG A 161 2.16 5.66 -1.47
CA ARG A 161 2.79 5.83 -0.15
C ARG A 161 2.99 7.33 0.07
N VAL A 162 2.38 7.85 1.12
CA VAL A 162 2.23 9.30 1.32
C VAL A 162 3.01 9.82 2.52
N HIS A 163 3.88 9.00 3.10
CA HIS A 163 4.71 9.41 4.21
C HIS A 163 5.96 10.10 3.69
N ARG A 164 6.21 11.32 4.20
CA ARG A 164 7.38 12.12 3.86
C ARG A 164 8.56 11.68 4.71
N ILE A 165 9.78 11.78 4.20
CA ILE A 165 11.01 11.55 4.97
C ILE A 165 11.40 12.87 5.64
N ALA A 166 11.84 12.82 6.90
CA ALA A 166 12.30 13.99 7.64
C ALA A 166 13.45 14.70 6.93
N ASN A 167 13.38 16.04 6.86
CA ASN A 167 14.49 16.88 6.44
C ASN A 167 15.60 16.91 7.52
N PRO A 168 16.84 17.33 7.18
CA PRO A 168 17.93 17.44 8.16
C PRO A 168 17.51 18.36 9.33
N GLY A 169 17.47 17.82 10.55
CA GLY A 169 17.07 18.55 11.76
C GLY A 169 15.58 18.50 12.12
N GLU A 170 14.73 17.87 11.30
CA GLU A 170 13.30 17.70 11.56
C GLU A 170 13.06 16.47 12.46
N LYS A 171 12.23 16.59 13.51
CA LYS A 171 11.88 15.46 14.38
C LYS A 171 10.85 14.56 13.67
N PRO A 172 11.12 13.26 13.47
CA PRO A 172 10.18 12.37 12.82
C PRO A 172 9.00 12.06 13.74
N THR A 173 7.81 11.93 13.16
CA THR A 173 6.58 11.56 13.88
C THR A 173 6.62 10.11 14.38
N VAL A 174 7.33 9.26 13.64
CA VAL A 174 7.52 7.84 13.99
C VAL A 174 9.00 7.62 14.27
N GLN A 175 9.32 7.05 15.43
CA GLN A 175 10.68 6.65 15.77
C GLN A 175 10.78 5.13 15.69
N PHE A 176 11.78 4.65 14.95
CA PHE A 176 12.12 3.23 14.96
C PHE A 176 13.21 3.00 15.99
N THR A 177 12.90 2.21 17.02
CA THR A 177 13.89 1.72 17.98
C THR A 177 14.31 0.31 17.58
N MET A 178 15.57 -0.03 17.82
CA MET A 178 16.09 -1.40 17.59
C MET A 178 15.77 -2.36 18.75
N GLY A 179 14.81 -1.98 19.59
CA GLY A 179 14.30 -2.78 20.69
C GLY A 179 13.33 -3.88 20.23
N LEU A 180 13.03 -4.82 21.12
CA LEU A 180 12.12 -5.94 20.84
C LEU A 180 10.65 -5.46 20.79
N GLY A 181 10.36 -4.25 21.29
CA GLY A 181 9.04 -3.63 21.22
C GLY A 181 7.96 -4.49 21.87
N LYS A 182 6.77 -4.55 21.26
CA LYS A 182 5.68 -5.46 21.68
C LYS A 182 5.71 -6.74 20.82
N PRO A 183 6.28 -7.85 21.32
CA PRO A 183 6.31 -9.10 20.57
C PRO A 183 4.91 -9.66 20.39
N VAL A 184 4.66 -10.31 19.24
CA VAL A 184 3.38 -10.97 18.92
C VAL A 184 3.11 -12.16 19.86
N SER A 185 4.17 -12.79 20.35
CA SER A 185 4.13 -13.90 21.31
C SER A 185 4.95 -13.53 22.55
N PRO A 186 4.35 -12.86 23.55
CA PRO A 186 5.05 -12.42 24.76
C PRO A 186 5.72 -13.56 25.55
N SER A 187 5.13 -14.76 25.51
CA SER A 187 5.61 -15.94 26.22
C SER A 187 7.02 -16.38 25.84
N LEU A 188 7.46 -16.11 24.60
CA LEU A 188 8.82 -16.45 24.13
C LEU A 188 9.90 -15.52 24.68
N TYR A 189 9.50 -14.41 25.29
CA TYR A 189 10.40 -13.37 25.80
C TYR A 189 10.24 -13.16 27.32
N GLU A 190 9.62 -14.12 28.02
CA GLU A 190 9.53 -14.11 29.47
C GLU A 190 10.95 -14.11 30.08
N GLY A 191 11.24 -13.11 30.92
CA GLY A 191 12.55 -12.92 31.55
C GLY A 191 13.55 -12.06 30.75
N VAL A 192 13.20 -11.63 29.54
CA VAL A 192 14.02 -10.69 28.75
C VAL A 192 13.46 -9.27 28.90
N PRO A 193 14.29 -8.25 29.22
CA PRO A 193 13.84 -6.86 29.26
C PRO A 193 13.47 -6.40 27.84
N LEU A 194 12.17 -6.24 27.59
CA LEU A 194 11.61 -5.68 26.36
C LEU A 194 11.66 -4.16 26.46
N ASN A 195 12.71 -3.55 25.90
CA ASN A 195 12.74 -2.12 25.59
C ASN A 195 12.27 -1.88 24.16
#